data_AF-A0A369BA27-F1
#
_entry.id   AF-A0A369BA27-F1
#
_cell.length_a   1.000
_cell.length_b   1.000
_cell.length_c   1.000
_cell.angle_alpha   90.00
_cell.angle_beta   90.00
_cell.angle_gamma   90.00
#
_symmetry.space_group_name_H-M   'P 1'
#
loop_
_entity.id
_entity.type
_entity.pdbx_description
1 polymer ?
#
loop_
_entity_poly.entity_id
_entity_poly.type
_entity_poly.pdbx_seq_one_letter_code
_entity_poly.pdbx_strand_id
1 'polypeptide(L)'
;MTIINDPYALAAMLPDKPLPAVEPRLYQLLARELQALHLHPYDVKAGGRADEQGLTLNLRFGEDLGQLLSRRFSWQVIEAGDEEVVAFFREAAERMRKTLISDYFKIMKS
;
A
#
# COMPACT_ATOMS: atom_id res chain seq x y z
N MET A 1 22.03 -15.73 26.16
CA MET A 1 21.20 -14.65 25.60
C MET A 1 21.22 -14.83 24.10
N THR A 2 20.24 -15.56 23.56
CA THR A 2 20.19 -15.89 22.14
C THR A 2 19.89 -14.61 21.37
N ILE A 3 20.86 -14.08 20.65
CA ILE A 3 20.61 -13.02 19.68
C ILE A 3 19.73 -13.65 18.62
N ILE A 4 18.45 -13.30 18.63
CA ILE A 4 17.53 -13.68 17.58
C ILE A 4 18.00 -12.88 16.37
N ASN A 5 18.86 -13.50 15.56
CA ASN A 5 19.31 -12.95 14.30
C ASN A 5 18.18 -13.19 13.30
N ASP A 6 17.05 -12.53 13.54
CA ASP A 6 15.86 -12.62 12.70
C ASP A 6 16.05 -11.63 11.54
N PRO A 7 16.41 -12.11 10.34
CA PRO A 7 16.57 -11.24 9.17
C PRO A 7 15.27 -10.48 8.84
N TYR A 8 14.10 -10.98 9.26
CA TYR A 8 12.82 -10.32 9.08
C TYR A 8 12.67 -9.08 9.96
N ALA A 9 13.21 -9.11 11.19
CA ALA A 9 13.21 -7.94 12.07
C ALA A 9 14.05 -6.80 11.47
N LEU A 10 15.21 -7.12 10.89
CA LEU A 10 16.08 -6.15 10.22
C LEU A 10 15.45 -5.61 8.93
N ALA A 11 14.84 -6.47 8.11
CA ALA A 11 14.13 -6.05 6.91
C ALA A 11 12.92 -5.15 7.23
N ALA A 12 12.24 -5.37 8.35
CA ALA A 12 11.13 -4.53 8.81
C ALA A 12 11.58 -3.13 9.28
N MET A 13 12.86 -2.94 9.63
CA MET A 13 13.45 -1.66 10.04
C MET A 13 13.98 -0.83 8.86
N LEU A 14 14.03 -1.40 7.65
CA LEU A 14 14.42 -0.65 6.46
C LEU A 14 13.31 0.30 6.00
N PRO A 15 13.66 1.49 5.48
CA PRO A 15 12.66 2.42 4.95
C PRO A 15 11.95 1.80 3.75
N ASP A 16 10.66 2.10 3.63
CA ASP A 16 9.86 1.68 2.47
C ASP A 16 10.47 2.22 1.18
N LYS A 17 10.70 1.33 0.22
CA LYS A 17 11.03 1.75 -1.14
C LYS A 17 9.73 2.08 -1.88
N PRO A 18 9.72 3.06 -2.79
CA PRO A 18 8.55 3.35 -3.63
C PRO A 18 8.09 2.08 -4.35
N LEU A 19 6.78 1.81 -4.39
CA LEU A 19 6.25 0.59 -5.02
C LEU A 19 6.70 0.42 -6.48
N PRO A 20 6.79 1.46 -7.34
CA PRO A 20 7.34 1.32 -8.68
C PRO A 20 8.78 0.78 -8.74
N ALA A 21 9.57 0.98 -7.68
CA ALA A 21 10.94 0.48 -7.59
C ALA A 21 11.02 -0.95 -7.01
N VAL A 22 9.95 -1.41 -6.35
CA VAL A 22 9.89 -2.73 -5.71
C VAL A 22 9.18 -3.73 -6.59
N GLU A 23 7.98 -3.38 -7.07
CA GLU A 23 7.22 -4.21 -7.99
C GLU A 23 6.37 -3.34 -8.95
N PRO A 24 6.85 -3.05 -10.16
CA PRO A 24 6.14 -2.18 -11.11
C PRO A 24 4.74 -2.66 -11.50
N ARG A 25 4.49 -3.97 -11.59
CA ARG A 25 3.17 -4.48 -12.03
C ARG A 25 2.11 -4.19 -10.96
N LEU A 26 2.46 -4.35 -9.69
CA LEU A 26 1.58 -4.02 -8.58
C LEU A 26 1.27 -2.52 -8.52
N TYR A 27 2.22 -1.64 -8.88
CA TYR A 27 1.93 -0.22 -8.99
C TYR A 27 0.92 0.09 -10.11
N GLN A 28 1.06 -0.56 -11.27
CA GLN A 28 0.10 -0.40 -12.37
C GLN A 28 -1.29 -0.91 -11.97
N LEU A 29 -1.37 -2.00 -11.22
CA LEU A 29 -2.62 -2.55 -10.73
C LEU A 29 -3.30 -1.61 -9.73
N LEU A 30 -2.55 -1.11 -8.75
CA LEU A 30 -3.04 -0.08 -7.82
C LEU A 30 -3.57 1.14 -8.58
N ALA A 31 -2.82 1.65 -9.56
CA ALA A 31 -3.23 2.81 -10.34
C ALA A 31 -4.57 2.58 -11.06
N ARG A 32 -4.80 1.38 -11.60
CA ARG A 32 -6.07 1.01 -12.25
C ARG A 32 -7.23 0.99 -11.26
N GLU A 33 -7.06 0.38 -10.09
CA GLU A 33 -8.12 0.32 -9.07
C GLU A 33 -8.46 1.72 -8.50
N LEU A 34 -7.47 2.59 -8.35
CA LEU A 34 -7.69 3.99 -7.96
C LEU A 34 -8.46 4.77 -9.04
N GLN A 35 -8.05 4.63 -10.30
CA GLN A 35 -8.72 5.29 -11.42
C GLN A 35 -10.18 4.86 -11.56
N ALA A 36 -10.50 3.59 -11.30
CA ALA A 36 -11.88 3.09 -11.30
C ALA A 36 -12.79 3.81 -10.28
N LEU A 37 -12.21 4.44 -9.26
CA LEU A 37 -12.91 5.25 -8.26
C LEU A 37 -12.63 6.76 -8.39
N HIS A 38 -12.08 7.20 -9.53
CA HIS A 38 -11.69 8.59 -9.81
C HIS A 38 -10.67 9.17 -8.82
N LEU A 39 -9.84 8.32 -8.21
CA LEU A 39 -8.75 8.73 -7.33
C LEU A 39 -7.46 8.89 -8.12
N HIS A 40 -6.65 9.90 -7.77
CA HIS A 40 -5.36 10.09 -8.41
C HIS A 40 -4.31 9.21 -7.72
N PRO A 41 -3.39 8.55 -8.45
CA PRO A 41 -2.27 7.81 -7.86
C PRO A 41 -1.33 8.65 -6.98
N TYR A 42 -1.45 9.98 -6.99
CA TYR A 42 -0.67 10.88 -6.12
C TYR A 42 -1.35 11.10 -4.75
N ASP A 43 -2.63 10.73 -4.62
CA ASP A 43 -3.37 10.78 -3.36
C ASP A 43 -2.91 9.68 -2.39
N VAL A 44 -2.06 8.75 -2.87
CA VAL A 44 -1.45 7.69 -2.09
C VAL A 44 0.06 7.67 -2.27
N LYS A 45 0.77 7.55 -1.15
CA LYS A 45 2.18 7.15 -1.14
C LYS A 45 2.24 5.63 -1.02
N ALA A 46 2.44 4.96 -2.15
CA ALA A 46 2.59 3.52 -2.24
C ALA A 46 4.07 3.11 -2.11
N GLY A 47 4.36 2.27 -1.13
CA GLY A 47 5.69 1.72 -0.90
C GLY A 47 5.63 0.23 -0.57
N GLY A 48 6.80 -0.37 -0.46
CA GLY A 48 6.89 -1.72 0.04
C GLY A 48 8.29 -2.15 0.43
N ARG A 49 8.33 -3.32 1.06
CA ARG A 49 9.55 -4.01 1.49
C ARG A 49 9.50 -5.44 1.01
N ALA A 50 10.34 -5.75 0.04
CA ALA A 50 10.52 -7.08 -0.51
C ALA A 50 11.59 -7.86 0.27
N ASP A 51 11.34 -9.14 0.47
CA ASP A 51 12.28 -10.12 1.00
C ASP A 51 12.16 -11.45 0.23
N GLU A 52 12.83 -12.50 0.68
CA GLU A 52 12.84 -13.81 0.00
C GLU A 52 11.47 -14.50 -0.03
N GLN A 53 10.58 -14.16 0.90
CA GLN A 53 9.27 -14.81 1.02
C GLN A 53 8.16 -14.01 0.33
N GLY A 54 8.34 -12.70 0.15
CA GLY A 54 7.32 -11.88 -0.48
C GLY A 54 7.54 -10.38 -0.35
N LEU A 55 6.43 -9.67 -0.37
CA LEU A 55 6.37 -8.22 -0.32
C LEU A 55 5.40 -7.77 0.78
N THR A 56 5.87 -6.89 1.65
CA THR A 56 4.99 -6.08 2.50
C THR A 56 4.64 -4.80 1.74
N LEU A 57 3.37 -4.65 1.36
CA LEU A 57 2.81 -3.44 0.74
C LEU A 57 2.36 -2.45 1.81
N ASN A 58 2.72 -1.18 1.64
CA ASN A 58 2.35 -0.07 2.52
C ASN A 58 1.75 1.08 1.70
N LEU A 59 0.50 1.43 1.98
CA LEU A 59 -0.23 2.51 1.33
C LEU A 59 -0.54 3.60 2.35
N ARG A 60 0.01 4.80 2.15
CA ARG A 60 -0.27 5.96 3.01
C ARG A 60 -1.09 7.01 2.29
N PHE A 61 -2.10 7.56 2.94
CA PHE A 61 -3.04 8.51 2.33
C PHE A 61 -3.72 9.39 3.39
N GLY A 62 -4.58 10.30 2.94
CA GLY A 62 -5.27 11.28 3.80
C GLY A 62 -4.38 12.45 4.20
N GLU A 63 -4.87 13.27 5.12
CA GLU A 63 -4.14 14.43 5.66
C GLU A 63 -2.73 14.03 6.15
N ASP A 64 -1.71 14.75 5.66
CA ASP A 64 -0.29 14.51 5.93
C ASP A 64 0.20 13.05 5.77
N LEU A 65 -0.47 12.24 4.95
CA LEU A 65 -0.20 10.80 4.79
C LEU A 65 -0.29 10.01 6.12
N GLY A 66 -1.15 10.48 7.03
CA GLY A 66 -1.30 9.93 8.38
C GLY A 66 -1.99 8.56 8.44
N GLN A 67 -2.79 8.19 7.44
CA GLN A 67 -3.39 6.86 7.35
C GLN A 67 -2.40 5.87 6.76
N LEU A 68 -2.37 4.64 7.27
CA LEU A 68 -1.54 3.54 6.75
C LEU A 68 -2.38 2.27 6.61
N LEU A 69 -2.38 1.71 5.40
CA LEU A 69 -2.79 0.32 5.16
C LEU A 69 -1.56 -0.50 4.82
N SER A 70 -1.38 -1.62 5.52
CA SER A 70 -0.26 -2.52 5.33
C SER A 70 -0.73 -3.96 5.22
N ARG A 71 -0.19 -4.71 4.25
CA ARG A 71 -0.44 -6.14 4.10
C ARG A 71 0.77 -6.83 3.47
N ARG A 72 1.09 -8.03 3.96
CA ARG A 72 2.15 -8.89 3.43
C ARG A 72 1.53 -9.91 2.48
N PHE A 73 2.16 -10.08 1.33
CA PHE A 73 1.82 -11.07 0.31
C PHE A 73 3.04 -11.93 0.02
N SER A 74 2.84 -13.23 -0.17
CA SER A 74 3.93 -14.10 -0.66
C SER A 74 4.16 -13.88 -2.15
N TRP A 75 5.36 -14.23 -2.63
CA TRP A 75 5.63 -14.20 -4.08
C TRP A 75 4.69 -15.10 -4.86
N GLN A 76 4.32 -16.26 -4.31
CA GLN A 76 3.35 -17.17 -4.92
C GLN A 76 1.99 -16.51 -5.17
N VAL A 77 1.49 -15.72 -4.22
CA VAL A 77 0.21 -14.99 -4.37
C VAL A 77 0.32 -13.91 -5.44
N ILE A 78 1.44 -13.18 -5.47
CA ILE A 78 1.70 -12.14 -6.48
C ILE A 78 1.85 -12.75 -7.89
N GLU A 79 2.45 -13.94 -8.00
CA GLU A 79 2.63 -14.61 -9.29
C GLU A 79 1.36 -15.30 -9.81
N ALA A 80 0.49 -15.78 -8.91
CA ALA A 80 -0.68 -16.59 -9.26
C ALA A 80 -1.85 -15.80 -9.88
N GLY A 81 -1.78 -14.47 -9.98
CA GLY A 81 -2.81 -13.68 -10.65
C GLY A 81 -3.47 -12.60 -9.78
N ASP A 82 -2.78 -12.15 -8.74
CA ASP A 82 -3.05 -10.91 -8.00
C ASP A 82 -4.44 -10.78 -7.34
N GLU A 83 -5.34 -11.77 -7.33
CA GLU A 83 -6.73 -11.59 -6.84
C GLU A 83 -6.78 -11.04 -5.40
N GLU A 84 -5.97 -11.58 -4.50
CA GLU A 84 -5.85 -11.08 -3.12
C GLU A 84 -5.26 -9.66 -3.05
N VAL A 85 -4.33 -9.36 -3.96
CA VAL A 85 -3.67 -8.05 -4.05
C VAL A 85 -4.64 -7.01 -4.61
N VAL A 86 -5.43 -7.37 -5.62
CA VAL A 86 -6.54 -6.56 -6.17
C VAL A 86 -7.58 -6.29 -5.10
N ALA A 87 -7.99 -7.31 -4.34
CA ALA A 87 -8.95 -7.12 -3.25
C ALA A 87 -8.43 -6.12 -2.21
N PHE A 88 -7.15 -6.20 -1.85
CA PHE A 88 -6.51 -5.23 -0.98
C PHE A 88 -6.48 -3.82 -1.57
N PHE A 89 -6.17 -3.66 -2.86
CA PHE A 89 -6.17 -2.35 -3.52
C PHE A 89 -7.57 -1.75 -3.63
N ARG A 90 -8.60 -2.56 -3.88
CA ARG A 90 -10.00 -2.12 -3.84
C ARG A 90 -10.40 -1.63 -2.46
N GLU A 91 -10.06 -2.39 -1.42
CA GLU A 91 -10.28 -2.00 -0.03
C GLU A 91 -9.60 -0.65 0.27
N ALA A 92 -8.35 -0.48 -0.17
CA ALA A 92 -7.60 0.75 0.01
C ALA A 92 -8.25 1.93 -0.72
N ALA A 93 -8.62 1.76 -1.98
CA ALA A 93 -9.24 2.78 -2.80
C ALA A 93 -10.61 3.21 -2.24
N GLU A 94 -11.42 2.28 -1.74
CA GLU A 94 -12.69 2.62 -1.07
C GLU A 94 -12.48 3.40 0.23
N ARG A 95 -11.50 3.01 1.06
CA ARG A 95 -11.17 3.75 2.29
C ARG A 95 -10.67 5.14 1.96
N MET A 96 -9.79 5.28 0.97
CA MET A 96 -9.29 6.57 0.48
C MET A 96 -10.45 7.47 0.02
N ARG A 97 -11.37 6.95 -0.80
CA ARG A 97 -12.53 7.70 -1.28
C ARG A 97 -13.36 8.24 -0.10
N LYS A 98 -13.62 7.42 0.92
CA LYS A 98 -14.35 7.85 2.12
C LYS A 98 -13.59 8.92 2.91
N THR A 99 -12.29 8.77 3.08
CA THR A 99 -11.43 9.74 3.78
C THR A 99 -11.39 11.08 3.04
N LEU A 100 -11.14 11.09 1.73
CA LEU A 100 -11.08 12.30 0.92
C LEU A 100 -12.43 13.04 0.87
N ILE A 101 -13.54 12.32 0.77
CA ILE A 101 -14.88 12.91 0.89
C ILE A 101 -15.07 13.53 2.28
N SER A 102 -14.69 12.81 3.34
CA SER A 102 -14.82 13.31 4.71
C SER A 102 -13.96 14.55 4.96
N ASP A 103 -12.77 14.62 4.37
CA ASP A 103 -11.86 15.77 4.51
C ASP A 103 -12.38 16.98 3.70
N TYR A 104 -12.96 16.75 2.51
CA TYR A 104 -13.65 17.81 1.74
C TYR A 104 -14.79 18.46 2.54
N PHE A 105 -15.59 17.68 3.28
CA PHE A 105 -16.67 18.21 4.13
C PHE A 105 -16.18 19.02 5.34
N LYS A 106 -14.97 18.76 5.86
CA LYS A 106 -14.42 19.53 6.99
C LYS A 106 -14.05 20.96 6.56
N ILE A 107 -13.54 21.14 5.34
CA ILE A 107 -13.12 22.44 4.81
C ILE A 107 -14.34 23.36 4.57
N MET A 108 -15.51 22.81 4.24
CA MET A 108 -16.73 23.61 4.03
C MET A 108 -17.45 24.06 5.31
N LYS A 109 -17.09 23.51 6.48
CA LYS A 109 -17.70 23.87 7.77
C LYS A 109 -16.80 24.73 8.67
N SER A 110 -15.63 25.13 8.19
CA SER A 110 -14.74 26.08 8.87
C SER A 110 -14.92 27.48 8.33
#